data_AF-A0A5N9G4P5-F1
#
_entry.id   AF-A0A5N9G4P5-F1
#
_cell.length_a   1.000
_cell.length_b   1.000
_cell.length_c   1.000
_cell.angle_alpha   90.00
_cell.angle_beta   90.00
_cell.angle_gamma   90.00
#
_symmetry.space_group_name_H-M   'P 1'
#
loop_
_entity.id
_entity.type
_entity.pdbx_description
1 polymer ?
#
loop_
_entity_poly.entity_id
_entity_poly.type
_entity_poly.pdbx_seq_one_letter_code
_entity_poly.pdbx_strand_id
1 'polypeptide(L)'
;MSKRMTVVFDDDELYTALKAEAARTGRYAKDIVTEALIEWFEAKEDEELSQGLDEIWAEYKRDGGIDAETFFTQLKAEAES
;
A
#
# COMPACT_ATOMS: atom_id res chain seq x y z
N MET A 1 -18.69 -9.81 -12.04
CA MET A 1 -19.75 -8.77 -12.02
C MET A 1 -19.12 -7.46 -11.60
N SER A 2 -19.09 -6.44 -12.45
CA SER A 2 -18.53 -5.14 -12.09
C SER A 2 -19.55 -4.34 -11.28
N LYS A 3 -19.20 -3.91 -10.07
CA LYS A 3 -20.01 -2.99 -9.27
C LYS A 3 -19.84 -1.58 -9.83
N ARG A 4 -20.92 -0.79 -9.88
CA ARG A 4 -20.89 0.62 -10.30
C ARG A 4 -20.93 1.52 -9.07
N MET A 5 -20.12 2.57 -9.09
CA MET A 5 -20.05 3.60 -8.06
C MET A 5 -20.06 4.97 -8.74
N THR A 6 -20.75 5.94 -8.14
CA THR A 6 -20.76 7.33 -8.59
C THR A 6 -20.20 8.18 -7.46
N VAL A 7 -19.20 9.00 -7.79
CA VAL A 7 -18.54 9.93 -6.87
C VAL A 7 -18.76 11.33 -7.43
N VAL A 8 -19.15 12.26 -6.56
CA VAL A 8 -19.30 13.67 -6.89
C VAL A 8 -18.10 14.40 -6.30
N PHE A 9 -17.42 15.19 -7.14
CA PHE A 9 -16.38 16.11 -6.71
C PHE A 9 -16.98 17.51 -6.73
N ASP A 10 -17.04 18.16 -5.56
CA ASP A 10 -17.58 19.53 -5.44
C ASP A 10 -16.56 20.60 -5.88
N ASP A 11 -15.34 20.18 -6.23
CA ASP A 11 -14.25 21.03 -6.70
C ASP A 11 -14.22 21.06 -8.24
N ASP A 12 -14.64 22.18 -8.80
CA ASP A 12 -14.67 22.44 -10.24
C ASP A 12 -13.26 22.51 -10.87
N GLU A 13 -12.25 22.92 -10.10
CA GLU A 13 -10.86 22.95 -10.57
C GLU A 13 -10.33 21.53 -10.72
N LEU A 14 -10.63 20.65 -9.76
CA LEU A 14 -10.27 19.23 -9.84
C LEU A 14 -10.92 18.55 -11.04
N TYR A 15 -12.20 18.83 -11.31
CA TYR A 15 -12.88 18.31 -12.50
C TYR A 15 -12.16 18.72 -13.79
N THR A 16 -11.78 19.99 -13.87
CA THR A 16 -11.10 20.55 -15.04
C THR A 16 -9.72 19.94 -15.22
N ALA A 17 -8.95 19.85 -14.14
CA ALA A 17 -7.62 19.25 -14.14
C ALA A 17 -7.66 17.78 -14.56
N LEU A 18 -8.58 16.99 -13.99
CA LEU A 18 -8.73 15.57 -14.33
C LEU A 18 -9.10 15.38 -15.81
N LYS A 19 -9.99 16.22 -16.34
CA LYS A 19 -10.33 16.19 -17.77
C LYS A 19 -9.16 16.56 -18.68
N ALA A 20 -8.42 17.60 -18.33
CA ALA A 20 -7.24 18.01 -19.07
C ALA A 20 -6.20 16.88 -19.09
N GLU A 21 -5.98 16.23 -17.95
CA GLU A 21 -5.02 15.13 -17.82
C GLU A 21 -5.46 13.88 -18.60
N ALA A 22 -6.74 13.53 -18.52
CA ALA A 22 -7.33 12.45 -19.31
C ALA A 22 -7.14 12.69 -20.82
N ALA A 23 -7.38 13.91 -21.29
CA ALA A 23 -7.17 14.29 -22.68
C ALA A 23 -5.69 14.25 -23.08
N ARG A 24 -4.80 14.75 -22.22
CA ARG A 24 -3.35 14.79 -22.45
C ARG A 24 -2.73 13.39 -22.55
N THR A 25 -3.21 12.46 -21.74
CA THR A 25 -2.67 11.09 -21.66
C THR A 25 -3.42 10.09 -22.53
N GLY A 26 -4.58 10.46 -23.08
CA GLY A 26 -5.46 9.55 -23.82
C GLY A 26 -6.11 8.47 -22.93
N ARG A 27 -6.19 8.72 -21.62
CA ARG A 27 -6.73 7.77 -20.62
C ARG A 27 -8.13 8.17 -20.18
N TYR A 28 -8.91 7.21 -19.66
CA TYR A 28 -10.21 7.54 -19.08
C TYR A 28 -10.03 8.11 -17.67
N ALA A 29 -10.82 9.15 -17.34
CA ALA A 29 -10.82 9.74 -16.00
C ALA A 29 -11.07 8.72 -14.87
N LYS A 30 -11.92 7.70 -15.12
CA LYS A 30 -12.17 6.62 -14.16
C LYS A 30 -10.90 5.81 -13.85
N ASP A 31 -10.00 5.64 -14.82
CA ASP A 31 -8.79 4.83 -14.66
C ASP A 31 -7.75 5.62 -13.86
N ILE A 32 -7.63 6.92 -14.15
CA ILE A 32 -6.81 7.86 -13.36
C ILE A 32 -7.28 7.89 -11.89
N VAL A 33 -8.59 8.04 -11.66
CA VAL A 33 -9.16 8.04 -10.31
C VAL A 33 -8.98 6.69 -9.62
N THR A 34 -9.09 5.58 -10.36
CA THR A 34 -8.88 4.24 -9.79
C THR A 34 -7.44 4.08 -9.29
N GLU A 35 -6.45 4.47 -10.10
CA GLU A 35 -5.05 4.40 -9.70
C GLU A 35 -4.74 5.31 -8.52
N ALA A 36 -5.21 6.56 -8.55
CA ALA A 36 -5.02 7.49 -7.42
C ALA A 36 -5.62 6.96 -6.11
N LEU A 37 -6.78 6.29 -6.17
CA LEU A 37 -7.39 5.67 -4.99
C LEU A 37 -6.61 4.46 -4.50
N ILE A 38 -6.06 3.63 -5.40
CA ILE A 38 -5.20 2.50 -5.03
C ILE A 38 -3.95 3.01 -4.32
N GLU A 39 -3.23 3.95 -4.91
CA GLU A 39 -2.04 4.55 -4.30
C GLU A 39 -2.34 5.18 -2.94
N TRP A 40 -3.49 5.84 -2.81
CA TRP A 40 -3.91 6.43 -1.54
C TRP A 40 -4.23 5.38 -0.49
N PHE A 41 -4.90 4.27 -0.85
CA PHE A 41 -5.17 3.18 0.08
C PHE A 41 -3.89 2.47 0.52
N GLU A 42 -2.98 2.17 -0.41
CA GLU A 42 -1.68 1.55 -0.09
C GLU A 42 -0.88 2.44 0.87
N ALA A 43 -0.82 3.75 0.61
CA ALA A 43 -0.14 4.69 1.50
C ALA A 43 -0.79 4.75 2.90
N LYS A 44 -2.10 4.57 3.00
CA LYS A 44 -2.80 4.51 4.29
C LYS A 44 -2.58 3.19 5.02
N GLU A 45 -2.57 2.08 4.31
CA GLU A 45 -2.23 0.77 4.89
C GLU A 45 -0.79 0.78 5.43
N ASP A 46 0.16 1.37 4.70
CA ASP A 46 1.55 1.55 5.17
C ASP A 46 1.63 2.43 6.43
N GLU A 47 0.86 3.53 6.48
CA GLU A 47 0.78 4.41 7.66
C GLU A 47 0.20 3.67 8.87
N GLU A 48 -0.88 2.92 8.69
CA GLU A 48 -1.51 2.12 9.76
C GLU A 48 -0.59 0.99 10.24
N LEU A 49 0.06 0.28 9.32
CA LEU A 49 1.08 -0.72 9.66
C LEU A 49 2.19 -0.11 10.50
N SER A 50 2.72 1.05 10.08
CA SER A 50 3.82 1.71 10.78
C SER A 50 3.51 2.02 12.25
N GLN A 51 2.26 2.30 12.58
CA GLN A 51 1.82 2.61 13.94
C GLN A 51 1.75 1.35 14.83
N GLY A 52 1.57 0.16 14.25
CA GLY A 52 1.51 -1.12 14.96
C GLY A 52 2.79 -1.94 14.93
N LEU A 53 3.78 -1.56 14.10
CA LEU A 53 5.02 -2.34 13.90
C LEU A 53 5.79 -2.58 15.20
N ASP A 54 5.88 -1.58 16.09
CA ASP A 54 6.60 -1.72 17.36
C ASP A 54 5.91 -2.73 18.30
N GLU A 55 4.58 -2.75 18.34
CA GLU A 55 3.81 -3.72 19.13
C GLU A 55 3.95 -5.14 18.58
N ILE A 56 3.84 -5.30 17.26
CA ILE A 56 4.02 -6.59 16.57
C ILE A 56 5.44 -7.12 16.81
N TRP A 57 6.45 -6.25 16.73
CA TRP A 57 7.84 -6.63 16.95
C TRP A 57 8.11 -7.01 18.41
N ALA A 58 7.49 -6.29 19.36
CA ALA A 58 7.57 -6.63 20.77
C ALA A 58 6.91 -7.97 21.11
N GLU A 59 5.78 -8.30 20.47
CA GLU A 59 5.13 -9.61 20.58
C GLU A 59 5.99 -10.72 19.96
N TYR A 60 6.49 -10.53 18.74
CA TYR A 60 7.37 -11.49 18.06
C TYR A 60 8.59 -11.85 18.91
N LYS A 61 9.28 -10.85 19.48
CA LYS A 61 10.43 -11.08 20.37
C LYS A 61 10.05 -11.80 21.66
N ARG A 62 8.87 -11.50 22.23
CA ARG A 62 8.36 -12.16 23.43
C ARG A 62 8.12 -13.65 23.17
N ASP A 63 7.66 -13.99 21.99
CA ASP A 63 7.37 -15.37 21.58
C ASP A 63 8.62 -16.15 21.13
N GLY A 64 9.82 -15.57 21.30
CA GLY A 64 11.09 -16.20 20.96
C GLY A 64 11.53 -15.97 19.52
N GLY A 65 10.91 -15.02 18.83
CA GLY A 65 11.34 -14.55 17.52
C GLY A 65 12.77 -14.01 17.54
N ILE A 66 13.50 -14.28 16.46
CA ILE A 66 14.90 -13.90 16.28
C ILE A 66 15.07 -13.11 15.01
N ASP A 67 16.08 -12.22 14.98
CA ASP A 67 16.38 -11.45 13.79
C ASP A 67 16.78 -12.35 12.62
N ALA A 68 16.43 -11.92 11.39
CA ALA A 68 16.65 -12.69 10.17
C ALA A 68 18.12 -13.11 10.00
N GLU A 69 19.07 -12.24 10.35
CA GLU A 69 20.51 -12.55 10.31
C GLU A 69 20.86 -13.75 11.21
N THR A 70 20.28 -13.81 12.41
CA THR A 70 20.50 -14.92 13.36
C THR A 70 19.87 -16.19 12.80
N PHE A 71 18.65 -16.11 12.27
CA PHE A 71 17.98 -17.24 11.64
C PHE A 71 18.79 -17.83 10.46
N PHE A 72 19.22 -16.99 9.52
CA PHE A 72 19.99 -17.47 8.37
C PHE A 72 21.37 -18.00 8.74
N THR A 73 22.00 -17.44 9.77
CA THR A 73 23.27 -17.97 10.30
C THR A 73 23.10 -19.37 10.88
N GLN A 74 22.03 -19.60 11.65
CA GLN A 74 21.70 -20.93 12.18
C GLN A 74 21.38 -21.92 11.06
N LEU A 75 20.53 -21.53 10.12
CA LEU A 75 20.14 -22.37 8.98
C LEU A 75 21.35 -22.82 8.15
N LYS A 76 22.31 -21.91 7.92
CA LYS A 76 23.54 -22.22 7.20
C LYS A 76 24.42 -23.21 7.99
N ALA A 77 24.58 -23.01 9.29
CA ALA A 77 25.35 -23.91 10.14
C ALA A 77 24.74 -25.32 10.20
N GLU A 78 23.41 -25.44 10.20
CA GLU A 78 22.70 -26.72 10.14
C GLU A 78 22.86 -27.43 8.79
N ALA A 79 22.85 -26.68 7.67
CA ALA A 79 23.02 -27.25 6.33
C ALA A 79 24.46 -27.73 6.05
N GLU A 80 25.44 -27.25 6.81
CA GLU A 80 26.86 -27.62 6.72
C GLU A 80 27.24 -28.77 7.68
N SER A 81 26.30 -29.24 8.53
CA SER A 81 26.47 -30.37 9.45
C SER A 81 25.96 -31.70 8.89
#